data_AF-A0A8T3ZEX0-F1
#
_entry.id   AF-A0A8T3ZEX0-F1
#
_cell.length_a   1.000
_cell.length_b   1.000
_cell.length_c   1.000
_cell.angle_alpha   90.00
_cell.angle_beta   90.00
_cell.angle_gamma   90.00
#
_symmetry.space_group_name_H-M   'P 1'
#
loop_
_entity.id
_entity.type
_entity.pdbx_description
1 polymer ?
#
loop_
_entity_poly.entity_id
_entity_poly.type
_entity_poly.pdbx_seq_one_letter_code
_entity_poly.pdbx_strand_id
1 'polypeptide(L)' 'MDITETNLVVFYAPTASAVRKIQRTGRTARTQAGRVIILLTKGTRDEAYHWSAYHKERHMQKLLSSMQQQQVTDYA' A
#
# COMPACT_ATOMS: atom_id res chain seq x y z
N MET A 1 -11.07 3.02 -13.27
CA MET A 1 -12.21 2.08 -13.25
C MET A 1 -12.90 2.21 -11.92
N ASP A 2 -14.19 2.53 -11.94
CA ASP A 2 -15.03 2.51 -10.76
C ASP A 2 -15.50 1.08 -10.54
N ILE A 3 -15.13 0.53 -9.39
CA ILE A 3 -15.63 -0.75 -8.91
C ILE A 3 -16.45 -0.38 -7.68
N THR A 4 -17.73 -0.72 -7.74
CA THR A 4 -18.80 -0.23 -6.88
C THR A 4 -18.54 -0.54 -5.40
N GLU A 5 -18.08 -1.74 -5.10
CA GLU A 5 -17.61 -2.11 -3.77
C GLU A 5 -16.90 -3.46 -3.88
N THR A 6 -15.63 -3.53 -3.47
CA THR A 6 -14.92 -4.82 -3.36
C THR A 6 -14.43 -5.00 -1.94
N ASN A 7 -14.79 -6.12 -1.33
CA ASN A 7 -14.40 -6.49 0.03
C ASN A 7 -13.10 -7.32 0.06
N LEU A 8 -12.60 -7.76 -1.10
CA LEU A 8 -11.40 -8.57 -1.23
C LEU A 8 -10.56 -8.14 -2.43
N VAL A 9 -9.26 -7.89 -2.21
CA VAL A 9 -8.24 -7.78 -3.26
C VAL A 9 -7.30 -8.97 -3.16
N VAL A 10 -7.09 -9.66 -4.28
CA VAL A 10 -6.05 -10.68 -4.39
C VAL A 10 -4.98 -10.20 -5.36
N PHE A 11 -3.75 -10.06 -4.88
CA PHE A 11 -2.60 -9.75 -5.71
C PHE A 11 -1.94 -11.06 -6.15
N TYR A 12 -1.92 -11.31 -7.47
CA TYR A 12 -1.13 -12.37 -8.09
C TYR A 12 0.05 -11.74 -8.82
N ALA A 13 1.28 -12.19 -8.53
CA ALA A 13 2.53 -11.60 -9.05
C ALA A 13 2.61 -10.07 -8.85
N PRO A 14 2.64 -9.58 -7.59
CA PRO A 14 2.58 -8.15 -7.30
C PRO A 14 3.78 -7.39 -7.87
N THR A 15 3.50 -6.25 -8.50
CA THR A 15 4.54 -5.31 -8.97
C THR A 15 5.23 -4.63 -7.78
N ALA A 16 6.54 -4.34 -7.89
CA ALA A 16 7.37 -3.67 -6.87
C ALA A 16 7.03 -2.19 -6.59
N SER A 17 5.80 -1.74 -6.87
CA SER A 17 5.37 -0.35 -6.74
C SER A 17 4.46 -0.18 -5.53
N ALA A 18 4.97 0.48 -4.48
CA ALA A 18 4.21 0.83 -3.29
C ALA A 18 2.97 1.67 -3.61
N VAL A 19 3.10 2.65 -4.52
CA VAL A 19 1.98 3.50 -4.96
C VAL A 19 0.86 2.67 -5.59
N ARG A 20 1.18 1.75 -6.50
CA ARG A 20 0.17 0.89 -7.14
C ARG A 20 -0.50 -0.04 -6.14
N LYS A 21 0.24 -0.56 -5.15
CA LYS A 21 -0.32 -1.38 -4.06
C LYS A 21 -1.34 -0.58 -3.27
N ILE A 22 -0.98 0.62 -2.79
CA ILE A 22 -1.86 1.50 -2.01
C ILE A 22 -3.09 1.91 -2.83
N GLN A 23 -2.90 2.33 -4.08
CA GLN A 23 -4.01 2.75 -4.95
C GLN A 23 -5.00 1.61 -5.21
N ARG A 24 -4.53 0.38 -5.42
CA ARG A 24 -5.38 -0.80 -5.66
C ARG A 24 -6.10 -1.22 -4.37
N THR A 25 -5.40 -1.20 -3.24
CA THR A 25 -6.04 -1.42 -1.93
C THR A 25 -7.08 -0.34 -1.61
N GLY A 26 -6.83 0.92 -1.96
CA GLY A 26 -7.79 2.02 -1.82
C GLY A 26 -8.98 1.99 -2.80
N ARG A 27 -9.01 1.02 -3.72
CA ARG A 27 -10.23 0.67 -4.47
C ARG A 27 -11.14 -0.28 -3.69
N THR A 28 -10.65 -0.82 -2.57
CA THR A 28 -11.41 -1.62 -1.61
C THR A 28 -11.48 -0.91 -0.27
N ALA A 29 -12.36 -1.42 0.59
CA ALA A 29 -12.46 -0.96 1.98
C ALA A 29 -12.83 0.53 2.19
N ARG A 30 -13.54 1.16 1.25
CA ARG A 30 -13.93 2.57 1.37
C ARG A 30 -15.00 2.80 2.44
N THR A 31 -15.97 1.88 2.54
CA THR A 31 -17.11 1.99 3.45
C THR A 31 -17.03 1.00 4.62
N GLN A 32 -16.45 -0.19 4.39
CA GLN A 32 -16.34 -1.27 5.36
C GLN A 32 -14.95 -1.89 5.31
N ALA A 33 -14.51 -2.62 6.34
CA ALA A 33 -13.20 -3.28 6.32
C ALA A 33 -13.11 -4.28 5.14
N GLY A 34 -12.15 -4.06 4.24
CA GLY A 34 -11.82 -4.96 3.15
C GLY A 34 -10.57 -5.79 3.47
N ARG A 35 -10.45 -6.96 2.85
CA ARG A 35 -9.32 -7.88 3.00
C ARG A 35 -8.39 -7.76 1.80
N VAL A 36 -7.09 -7.74 2.07
CA VAL A 36 -6.06 -7.81 1.04
C VAL A 36 -5.25 -9.08 1.21
N ILE A 37 -5.19 -9.90 0.17
CA ILE A 37 -4.41 -11.13 0.14
C ILE A 37 -3.35 -10.98 -0.94
N ILE A 38 -2.10 -11.30 -0.62
CA ILE A 38 -0.98 -11.28 -1.56
C ILE A 38 -0.51 -12.72 -1.74
N LEU A 39 -0.62 -13.23 -2.96
CA LEU A 39 -0.07 -14.53 -3.34
C LEU A 39 1.38 -14.32 -3.73
N LEU A 40 2.27 -15.00 -3.00
CA LEU A 40 3.70 -14.86 -3.13
C LEU A 40 4.36 -16.23 -3.23
N THR A 41 5.27 -16.38 -4.18
CA THR A 41 6.10 -17.57 -4.29
C THR A 41 7.38 -17.35 -3.48
N LYS A 42 7.69 -18.27 -2.56
CA LYS A 42 8.91 -18.18 -1.74
C LYS A 42 10.16 -18.41 -2.59
N GLY A 43 11.22 -17.66 -2.32
CA GLY A 43 12.50 -17.82 -3.02
C GLY A 43 12.52 -17.34 -4.47
N THR A 44 11.46 -16.65 -4.93
CA THR A 44 11.44 -16.02 -6.26
C THR A 44 11.62 -14.51 -6.16
N ARG A 45 11.80 -13.87 -7.32
CA ARG A 45 11.82 -12.41 -7.44
C ARG A 45 10.57 -11.73 -6.87
N ASP A 46 9.44 -12.44 -6.81
CA ASP A 46 8.19 -11.92 -6.27
C ASP A 46 8.35 -11.54 -4.79
N GLU A 47 9.10 -12.33 -4.03
CA GLU A 47 9.43 -12.05 -2.64
C GLU A 47 10.26 -10.78 -2.48
N ALA A 48 11.33 -10.64 -3.28
CA ALA A 48 12.13 -9.43 -3.28
C ALA A 48 11.31 -8.18 -3.65
N TYR A 49 10.38 -8.31 -4.59
CA TYR A 49 9.47 -7.21 -4.96
C TYR A 49 8.47 -6.86 -3.87
N HIS A 50 7.93 -7.85 -3.17
CA HIS A 50 7.05 -7.63 -2.03
C HIS A 50 7.77 -6.86 -0.91
N TRP A 51 8.97 -7.31 -0.52
CA TRP A 51 9.78 -6.64 0.50
C TRP A 51 10.21 -5.24 0.08
N SER A 52 10.62 -5.06 -1.19
CA SER A 52 10.97 -3.74 -1.73
C SER A 52 9.77 -2.76 -1.65
N ALA A 53 8.58 -3.21 -2.05
CA ALA A 53 7.37 -2.39 -1.97
C ALA A 53 7.00 -2.08 -0.51
N TYR A 54 7.10 -3.06 0.39
CA TYR A 54 6.84 -2.87 1.82
C TYR A 54 7.77 -1.84 2.46
N HIS A 55 9.07 -1.90 2.18
CA HIS A 55 10.03 -0.93 2.71
C HIS A 55 9.82 0.48 2.17
N LYS A 56 9.50 0.61 0.87
CA LYS A 56 9.16 1.88 0.25
C LYS A 56 7.90 2.50 0.86
N GLU A 57 6.87 1.69 1.08
CA GLU A 57 5.63 2.11 1.76
C GLU A 57 5.92 2.60 3.18
N ARG A 58 6.71 1.87 3.96
CA ARG A 58 7.09 2.28 5.33
C ARG A 58 7.90 3.57 5.35
N HIS A 59 8.82 3.75 4.40
CA HIS A 59 9.60 4.99 4.29
C HIS A 59 8.70 6.19 3.95
N MET A 60 7.77 6.01 3.01
CA MET A 60 6.79 7.03 2.65
C MET A 60 5.93 7.44 3.86
N GLN A 61 5.43 6.48 4.64
CA GLN A 61 4.65 6.78 5.85
C GLN A 61 5.45 7.61 6.85
N LYS A 62 6.72 7.26 7.09
CA LYS A 62 7.60 8.04 7.98
C LYS A 62 7.78 9.48 7.50
N LEU A 63 8.03 9.66 6.20
CA LEU A 63 8.20 10.99 5.61
C LEU A 63 6.94 11.84 5.75
N LEU A 64 5.76 11.25 5.52
CA LEU A 64 4.49 11.94 5.69
C LEU A 64 4.27 12.36 7.15
N SER A 65 4.58 11.49 8.12
CA SER A 65 4.47 11.82 9.54
C SER A 65 5.42 12.95 9.95
N SER A 66 6.67 12.96 9.46
CA SER A 66 7.60 14.06 9.75
C SER A 66 7.16 15.38 9.12
N MET A 67 6.63 15.34 7.89
CA MET A 67 6.10 16.53 7.22
C MET A 67 4.88 17.11 7.95
N GLN A 68 3.98 16.25 8.42
CA GLN A 68 2.82 16.69 9.20
C GLN A 68 3.25 17.37 10.52
N GLN A 69 4.27 16.85 11.19
CA GLN A 69 4.82 17.47 12.41
C GLN A 69 5.48 18.83 12.12
N GLN A 70 6.22 18.95 11.02
CA GLN A 70 6.81 20.22 10.59
C GLN A 70 5.74 21.27 10.29
N GLN A 71 4.70 20.92 9.54
CA GLN A 71 3.60 21.85 9.26
C GLN A 71 2.92 22.35 10.53
N VAL A 72 2.63 21.48 11.50
CA VAL A 72 2.05 21.91 12.79
C VAL A 72 2.96 22.88 13.54
N THR A 73 4.28 22.74 13.38
CA THR A 73 5.27 23.60 14.03
C THR A 73 5.42 24.94 13.31
N ASP A 74 5.28 24.99 11.99
CA ASP A 74 5.35 26.22 11.17
C ASP A 74 4.10 27.11 11.28
N TYR A 75 2.97 26.57 11.75
CA TYR A 75 1.73 27.32 12.02
C TYR A 75 1.52 27.68 13.50
N ALA A 76 2.46 27.32 14.38
CA ALA A 76 2.44 27.61 15.82
C ALA A 76 3.42 28.75 16.16
#